data_AF-A0A817AP23-F1
#
_entry.id   AF-A0A817AP23-F1
#
_cell.length_a   1.000
_cell.length_b   1.000
_cell.length_c   1.000
_cell.angle_alpha   90.00
_cell.angle_beta   90.00
_cell.angle_gamma   90.00
#
_symmetry.space_group_name_H-M   'P 1'
#
loop_
_entity.id
_entity.type
_entity.pdbx_description
1 polymer ?
#
loop_
_entity_poly.entity_id
_entity_poly.type
_entity_poly.pdbx_seq_one_letter_code
_entity_poly.pdbx_strand_id
1 'polypeptide(L)'
;MGKSIQLLFTFLTIFIILSLGMMADAQKKEAKICPYKLQIDKTKRCVPLNCKDLCKKKYGPTGSGSCSEEKGFCNCTANCKGSR
;
A
#
# COMPACT_ATOMS: atom_id res chain seq x y z
N MET A 1 34.49 0.18 -37.51
CA MET A 1 33.81 -0.54 -36.41
C MET A 1 32.79 0.29 -35.60
N GLY A 2 32.70 1.62 -35.76
CA GLY A 2 31.79 2.46 -34.95
C GLY A 2 30.28 2.23 -35.15
N LYS A 3 29.83 1.85 -36.37
CA LYS A 3 28.41 1.58 -36.67
C LYS A 3 27.84 0.37 -35.91
N SER A 4 28.64 -0.67 -35.71
CA SER A 4 28.23 -1.87 -34.96
C SER A 4 28.11 -1.57 -33.46
N ILE A 5 29.03 -0.76 -32.92
CA ILE A 5 28.99 -0.31 -31.53
C ILE A 5 27.74 0.57 -31.29
N GLN A 6 27.43 1.48 -32.21
CA GLN A 6 26.25 2.35 -32.12
C GLN A 6 24.93 1.55 -32.13
N LEU A 7 24.83 0.52 -32.98
CA LEU A 7 23.68 -0.39 -33.00
C LEU A 7 23.57 -1.20 -31.70
N LEU A 8 24.68 -1.69 -31.16
CA LEU A 8 24.71 -2.42 -29.89
C LEU A 8 24.25 -1.55 -28.72
N PHE A 9 24.74 -0.30 -28.63
CA PHE A 9 24.29 0.64 -27.59
C PHE A 9 22.80 0.93 -27.69
N THR A 10 22.28 1.12 -28.90
CA THR A 10 20.85 1.37 -29.11
C THR A 10 20.01 0.19 -28.66
N PHE A 11 20.41 -1.03 -29.02
CA PHE A 11 19.73 -2.26 -28.61
C PHE A 11 19.75 -2.44 -27.08
N LEU A 12 20.91 -2.21 -26.45
CA LEU A 12 21.07 -2.28 -24.99
C LEU A 12 20.17 -1.25 -24.29
N THR A 13 20.11 -0.01 -24.78
CA THR A 13 19.24 1.03 -24.18
C THR A 13 17.76 0.65 -24.25
N ILE A 14 17.31 0.12 -25.39
CA ILE A 14 15.92 -0.34 -25.56
C ILE A 14 15.63 -1.51 -24.60
N PHE A 15 16.55 -2.47 -24.51
CA PHE A 15 16.42 -3.64 -23.63
C PHE A 15 16.37 -3.24 -22.15
N ILE A 16 17.19 -2.29 -21.72
CA ILE A 16 17.20 -1.75 -20.35
C ILE A 16 15.85 -1.07 -20.05
N ILE A 17 15.35 -0.20 -20.93
CA ILE A 17 14.07 0.51 -20.73
C ILE A 17 12.90 -0.49 -20.63
N LEU A 18 12.85 -1.49 -21.53
CA LEU A 18 11.83 -2.55 -21.48
C LEU A 18 11.91 -3.35 -20.18
N SER A 19 13.11 -3.72 -19.76
CA SER A 19 13.33 -4.48 -18.53
C SER A 19 12.93 -3.68 -17.28
N LEU A 20 13.31 -2.40 -17.19
CA LEU A 20 12.90 -1.51 -16.10
C LEU A 20 11.39 -1.32 -16.05
N GLY A 21 10.72 -1.17 -17.20
CA GLY A 21 9.26 -1.07 -17.29
C GLY A 21 8.56 -2.33 -16.77
N MET A 22 9.02 -3.52 -17.16
CA MET A 22 8.48 -4.79 -16.69
C MET A 22 8.72 -5.02 -15.18
N MET A 23 9.88 -4.61 -14.66
CA MET A 23 10.18 -4.70 -13.23
C MET A 23 9.36 -3.70 -12.40
N ALA A 24 9.05 -2.53 -12.95
CA ALA A 24 8.19 -1.54 -12.30
C ALA A 24 6.74 -2.05 -12.18
N ASP A 25 6.24 -2.75 -13.20
CA ASP A 25 4.88 -3.31 -13.17
C ASP A 25 4.80 -4.55 -12.27
N ALA A 26 5.85 -5.39 -12.21
CA ALA A 26 5.93 -6.50 -11.26
C ALA A 26 6.04 -6.06 -9.79
N GLN A 27 6.54 -4.84 -9.53
CA GLN A 27 6.59 -4.25 -8.19
C GLN A 27 5.28 -3.59 -7.75
N LYS A 28 4.30 -3.42 -8.65
CA LYS A 28 2.89 -3.24 -8.26
C LYS A 28 2.30 -4.58 -7.81
N LYS A 29 2.99 -5.29 -6.91
CA LYS A 29 2.32 -6.27 -6.05
C LYS A 29 1.30 -5.46 -5.27
N GLU A 30 0.07 -5.47 -5.75
CA GLU A 30 -1.09 -4.83 -5.15
C GLU A 30 -1.06 -5.16 -3.66
N ALA A 31 -0.67 -4.18 -2.84
CA ALA A 31 -0.75 -4.34 -1.41
C ALA A 31 -2.24 -4.51 -1.10
N LYS A 32 -2.68 -5.75 -0.87
CA LYS A 32 -4.10 -6.04 -0.66
C LYS A 32 -4.55 -5.25 0.56
N ILE A 33 -5.55 -4.39 0.38
CA ILE A 33 -6.12 -3.62 1.49
C ILE A 33 -7.24 -4.46 2.10
N CYS A 34 -7.11 -4.76 3.38
CA CYS A 34 -8.08 -5.51 4.17
C CYS A 34 -8.87 -4.58 5.10
N PRO A 35 -10.19 -4.78 5.24
CA PRO A 35 -10.98 -4.15 6.29
C PRO A 35 -10.73 -4.84 7.64
N TYR A 36 -10.67 -4.05 8.70
CA TYR A 36 -10.55 -4.51 10.08
C TYR A 36 -11.51 -3.74 10.97
N LYS A 37 -12.14 -4.42 11.92
CA LYS A 37 -12.99 -3.77 12.93
C LYS A 37 -12.23 -3.69 14.24
N LEU A 38 -12.02 -2.47 14.73
CA LEU A 38 -11.38 -2.22 16.01
C LEU A 38 -12.43 -1.85 17.04
N GLN A 39 -12.51 -2.60 18.12
CA GLN A 39 -13.33 -2.21 19.25
C GLN A 39 -12.65 -1.07 20.01
N ILE A 40 -13.39 0.00 20.22
CA ILE A 40 -13.07 1.12 21.08
C ILE A 40 -13.91 0.95 22.35
N ASP A 41 -13.43 1.51 23.45
CA ASP A 41 -14.17 1.59 24.70
C ASP A 41 -15.62 2.07 24.46
N LYS A 42 -16.61 1.27 24.88
CA LYS A 42 -18.04 1.51 24.61
C LYS A 42 -18.55 2.81 25.21
N THR A 43 -17.84 3.33 26.21
CA THR A 43 -18.15 4.58 26.90
C THR A 43 -17.61 5.82 26.18
N LYS A 44 -16.63 5.65 25.27
CA LYS A 44 -15.98 6.76 24.58
C LYS A 44 -16.65 7.02 23.25
N ARG A 45 -16.96 8.30 22.99
CA ARG A 45 -17.41 8.74 21.66
C ARG A 45 -16.29 8.45 20.66
N CYS A 46 -16.63 7.82 19.55
CA CYS A 46 -15.64 7.60 18.50
C CYS A 46 -15.24 8.96 17.91
N VAL A 47 -13.94 9.27 17.98
CA VAL A 47 -13.35 10.47 17.38
C VAL A 47 -12.60 10.05 16.13
N PRO A 48 -12.93 10.57 14.93
CA PRO A 48 -12.32 10.14 13.67
C PRO A 48 -10.79 10.20 13.65
N LEU A 49 -10.19 11.27 14.20
CA LEU A 49 -8.71 11.38 14.31
C LEU A 49 -8.12 10.24 15.15
N ASN A 50 -8.67 10.02 16.36
CA ASN A 50 -8.17 8.96 17.24
C ASN A 50 -8.34 7.58 16.59
N CYS A 51 -9.45 7.34 15.90
CA CYS A 51 -9.69 6.10 15.17
C CYS A 51 -8.63 5.86 14.08
N LYS A 52 -8.32 6.89 13.26
CA LYS A 52 -7.26 6.82 12.26
C LYS A 52 -5.89 6.51 12.89
N ASP A 53 -5.52 7.20 13.97
CA ASP A 53 -4.23 6.98 14.65
C ASP A 53 -4.15 5.60 15.31
N LEU A 54 -5.26 5.11 15.87
CA LEU A 54 -5.38 3.73 16.39
C LEU A 54 -5.19 2.69 15.28
N CYS A 55 -5.82 2.89 14.12
CA CYS A 55 -5.64 2.01 12.97
C CYS A 55 -4.19 2.01 12.48
N LYS A 56 -3.55 3.19 12.41
CA LYS A 56 -2.12 3.30 12.06
C LYS A 56 -1.21 2.60 13.06
N LYS A 57 -1.47 2.79 14.36
CA LYS A 57 -0.70 2.17 15.43
C LYS A 57 -0.80 0.64 15.39
N LYS A 58 -1.96 0.09 15.06
CA LYS A 58 -2.18 -1.37 15.07
C LYS A 58 -1.81 -2.07 13.76
N TYR A 59 -2.03 -1.41 12.62
CA TYR A 59 -1.91 -2.02 11.29
C TYR A 59 -0.80 -1.40 10.42
N GLY A 60 -0.05 -0.42 10.94
CA GLY A 60 1.06 0.21 10.24
C GLY A 60 0.70 1.54 9.55
N PRO A 61 1.65 2.19 8.87
CA PRO A 61 1.50 3.54 8.35
C PRO A 61 0.40 3.67 7.27
N THR A 62 0.08 2.57 6.58
CA THR A 62 -1.02 2.48 5.60
C THR A 62 -2.39 2.36 6.25
N GLY A 63 -2.45 2.25 7.59
CA GLY A 63 -3.70 2.22 8.34
C GLY A 63 -4.50 3.51 8.15
N SER A 64 -5.74 3.36 7.75
CA SER A 64 -6.75 4.41 7.76
C SER A 64 -7.94 3.93 8.56
N GLY A 65 -8.74 4.86 9.09
CA GLY A 65 -9.93 4.46 9.83
C GLY A 65 -10.99 5.55 9.92
N SER A 66 -12.23 5.09 10.05
CA SER A 66 -13.42 5.92 10.27
C SER A 66 -14.26 5.34 11.40
N CYS A 67 -15.02 6.20 12.07
CA CYS A 67 -15.94 5.76 13.10
C CYS A 67 -17.06 4.90 12.48
N SER A 68 -17.35 3.77 13.10
CA SER A 68 -18.49 2.95 12.73
C SER A 68 -19.79 3.61 13.21
N GLU A 69 -20.90 3.33 12.54
CA GLU A 69 -22.24 3.70 13.02
C GLU A 69 -22.57 2.98 14.34
N GLU A 70 -21.99 1.79 14.55
CA GLU A 70 -22.05 1.09 15.82
C GLU A 70 -21.17 1.78 16.88
N LYS A 71 -21.78 2.11 18.03
CA LYS A 71 -21.08 2.71 19.17
C LYS A 71 -19.95 1.79 19.64
N GLY A 72 -18.77 2.39 19.88
CA GLY A 72 -17.60 1.67 20.38
C GLY A 72 -16.85 0.88 19.30
N PHE A 73 -17.03 1.19 18.01
CA PHE A 73 -16.24 0.57 16.94
C PHE A 73 -15.62 1.59 15.99
N CYS A 74 -14.44 1.24 15.49
CA CYS A 74 -13.68 1.97 14.48
C CYS A 74 -13.42 1.01 13.31
N ASN A 75 -13.85 1.40 12.13
CA ASN A 75 -13.62 0.67 10.90
C ASN A 75 -12.26 1.08 10.36
N CYS A 76 -11.31 0.15 10.33
CA CYS A 76 -9.96 0.36 9.82
C CYS A 76 -9.81 -0.29 8.43
N THR A 77 -8.95 0.28 7.60
CA THR A 77 -8.43 -0.36 6.40
C THR A 77 -6.90 -0.29 6.42
N ALA A 78 -6.24 -1.38 6.08
CA ALA A 78 -4.78 -1.45 6.04
C ALA A 78 -4.31 -2.62 5.17
N ASN A 79 -3.01 -2.68 4.85
CA ASN A 79 -2.44 -3.83 4.15
C ASN A 79 -2.72 -5.13 4.93
N CYS A 80 -3.18 -6.16 4.21
CA CYS A 80 -3.48 -7.45 4.79
C CYS A 80 -2.22 -8.05 5.45
N LYS A 81 -2.34 -8.51 6.71
CA LYS A 81 -1.28 -9.31 7.36
C LYS A 81 -1.00 -10.55 6.51
N GLY A 82 0.21 -10.65 5.96
CA GLY A 82 0.64 -11.76 5.11
C GLY A 82 0.69 -11.46 3.60
N SER A 83 0.41 -10.23 3.15
CA SER A 83 0.53 -9.84 1.74
C SER A 83 1.98 -9.57 1.27
N ARG A 84 2.99 -10.11 1.95
CA ARG A 84 4.41 -9.98 1.56
C ARG A 84 4.84 -11.16 0.72
#